data_AF-A0A848SYA5-F1
#
_entry.id   AF-A0A848SYA5-F1
#
_cell.length_a   1.000
_cell.length_b   1.000
_cell.length_c   1.000
_cell.angle_alpha   90.00
_cell.angle_beta   90.00
_cell.angle_gamma   90.00
#
_symmetry.space_group_name_H-M   'P 1'
#
loop_
_entity.id
_entity.type
_entity.pdbx_description
1 polymer ?
#
loop_
_entity_poly.entity_id
_entity_poly.type
_entity_poly.pdbx_seq_one_letter_code
_entity_poly.pdbx_strand_id
1 'polypeptide(L)'
;MKILKIIRARDGKLQRGFLLASSAILAVWAMPAQAQESIEIELIGDQAEAETRCTALAEEFSGRWTGDWRTREADEVSECDILMPPPAPPPGWPVRIDGVALDDATTIRYDGGVFQESAAGWTETRDTGETFTYDLIMARPNQIILHDATRNMQANISPATGEISVGSSDGSSARTHQITAMEAATRTYPRPARVDMDGLETADFEGGQLRRSLFGRWIRRDDDGQCATYRLWNVDRGFFSIWDEENDDLLTILLDTMRVTSTSSDPNGTRLDILPLTAVSGERDRDPMSDCNSSPDQLSAPQSPQESGDFPLESFHYRNGLFMRLPSGQWRQSPGRGDSSVRGGELVYDVRESSVDTLILYSEEHGVYAEVILPDRYLGIFSADGVVDQQYQLTTARPDYAWTTLPADFIAADMTTADYDGGQFRMLGSATWADVRDDGSCSFLREWSRDFRSIILLSHIGGERSLPRVEIDIQTLTATVYDGFGYNSSVVETRQLTATGVEPVGDNPTASCRSAQGS
;
A
#
# COMPACT_ATOMS: atom_id res chain seq x y z
N MET A 1 -8.99 -46.31 55.75
CA MET A 1 -9.94 -47.08 54.92
C MET A 1 -10.07 -46.33 53.60
N LYS A 2 -9.54 -46.71 52.43
CA LYS A 2 -8.66 -47.78 51.89
C LYS A 2 -7.43 -47.05 51.29
N ILE A 3 -6.17 -47.31 51.68
CA ILE A 3 -5.24 -48.37 51.22
C ILE A 3 -5.10 -48.44 49.68
N LEU A 4 -4.00 -47.91 49.13
CA LEU A 4 -2.97 -48.75 48.51
C LEU A 4 -1.59 -48.03 48.47
N LYS A 5 -0.58 -48.83 48.75
CA LYS A 5 0.87 -48.60 48.90
C LYS A 5 1.51 -49.78 48.18
N ILE A 6 2.68 -49.62 47.53
CA ILE A 6 3.75 -50.61 47.15
C ILE A 6 4.54 -49.93 46.01
N ILE A 7 5.83 -49.52 46.08
CA ILE A 7 7.13 -50.07 46.53
C ILE A 7 7.98 -50.70 45.38
N ARG A 8 9.21 -50.15 45.26
CA ARG A 8 10.52 -50.69 44.78
C ARG A 8 10.87 -50.84 43.29
N ALA A 9 11.80 -49.98 42.88
CA ALA A 9 13.23 -50.23 42.61
C ALA A 9 13.67 -51.56 41.95
N ARG A 10 14.45 -51.42 40.87
CA ARG A 10 15.57 -52.33 40.58
C ARG A 10 16.66 -51.61 39.77
N ASP A 11 17.84 -51.53 40.39
CA ASP A 11 19.13 -51.35 39.73
C ASP A 11 19.41 -52.49 38.76
N GLY A 12 20.08 -52.17 37.65
CA GLY A 12 20.61 -53.13 36.70
C GLY A 12 21.73 -52.53 35.87
N LYS A 13 22.96 -52.53 36.42
CA LYS A 13 24.19 -52.52 35.62
C LYS A 13 24.32 -53.87 34.90
N LEU A 14 24.58 -53.88 33.59
CA LEU A 14 25.60 -54.75 32.98
C LEU A 14 25.70 -54.53 31.45
N GLN A 15 26.97 -54.47 31.03
CA GLN A 15 27.55 -54.90 29.75
C GLN A 15 27.59 -53.95 28.55
N ARG A 16 28.82 -53.43 28.39
CA ARG A 16 29.56 -53.27 27.14
C ARG A 16 29.28 -54.43 26.18
N GLY A 17 28.83 -54.09 24.97
CA GLY A 17 28.78 -54.96 23.81
C GLY A 17 29.02 -54.13 22.55
N PHE A 18 30.23 -54.25 22.01
CA PHE A 18 30.70 -53.69 20.76
C PHE A 18 29.85 -54.24 19.60
N LEU A 19 29.20 -53.40 18.81
CA LEU A 19 28.80 -53.71 17.44
C LEU A 19 28.91 -52.43 16.60
N LEU A 20 30.01 -52.34 15.84
CA LEU A 20 30.17 -51.44 14.70
C LEU A 20 29.20 -51.92 13.62
N ALA A 21 28.06 -51.24 13.47
CA ALA A 21 27.22 -51.36 12.29
C ALA A 21 27.53 -50.19 11.35
N SER A 22 28.34 -50.48 10.34
CA SER A 22 28.61 -49.59 9.21
C SER A 22 27.31 -49.25 8.49
N SER A 23 26.74 -48.10 8.80
CA SER A 23 25.64 -47.52 8.02
C SER A 23 26.27 -46.82 6.81
N ALA A 24 26.35 -47.53 5.69
CA ALA A 24 26.54 -46.91 4.39
C ALA A 24 25.26 -46.14 4.05
N ILE A 25 25.26 -44.84 4.29
CA ILE A 25 24.20 -43.94 3.82
C ILE A 25 24.39 -43.82 2.31
N LEU A 26 23.61 -44.59 1.54
CA LEU A 26 23.39 -44.32 0.13
C LEU A 26 22.59 -43.02 0.04
N ALA A 27 23.28 -41.90 -0.16
CA ALA A 27 22.66 -40.66 -0.61
C ALA A 27 22.14 -40.90 -2.03
N VAL A 28 20.89 -41.36 -2.14
CA VAL A 28 20.13 -41.30 -3.38
C VAL A 28 19.83 -39.83 -3.61
N TRP A 29 20.63 -39.19 -4.44
CA TRP A 29 20.30 -37.88 -4.98
C TRP A 29 19.01 -38.07 -5.78
N ALA A 30 17.89 -37.60 -5.22
CA ALA A 30 16.64 -37.49 -5.97
C ALA A 30 16.87 -36.45 -7.06
N MET A 31 17.23 -36.90 -8.27
CA MET A 31 17.22 -36.02 -9.43
C MET A 31 15.79 -35.49 -9.58
N PRO A 32 15.60 -34.20 -9.86
CA PRO A 32 14.28 -33.66 -10.11
C PRO A 32 13.67 -34.47 -11.25
N ALA A 33 12.53 -35.12 -11.00
CA ALA A 33 11.80 -35.82 -12.03
C ALA A 33 11.38 -34.78 -13.07
N GLN A 34 12.07 -34.73 -14.20
CA GLN A 34 11.62 -33.97 -15.35
C GLN A 34 10.31 -34.62 -15.81
N ALA A 35 9.28 -33.80 -16.03
CA ALA A 35 7.98 -34.30 -16.44
C ALA A 35 8.10 -34.83 -17.87
N GLN A 36 7.90 -36.13 -18.05
CA GLN A 36 7.73 -36.75 -19.37
C GLN A 36 6.25 -36.71 -19.72
N GLU A 37 5.93 -36.10 -20.85
CA GLU A 37 4.56 -35.97 -21.35
C GLU A 37 4.46 -36.62 -22.73
N SER A 38 3.43 -37.43 -22.95
CA SER A 38 3.12 -37.99 -24.27
C SER A 38 2.19 -37.02 -25.00
N ILE A 39 2.67 -36.40 -26.08
CA ILE A 39 1.89 -35.44 -26.87
C ILE A 39 1.37 -36.12 -28.14
N GLU A 40 0.06 -36.06 -28.36
CA GLU A 40 -0.61 -36.63 -29.52
C GLU A 40 -0.33 -35.81 -30.80
N ILE A 41 -0.05 -36.50 -31.91
CA ILE A 41 0.20 -35.97 -33.25
C ILE A 41 -0.47 -36.88 -34.29
N GLU A 42 -0.65 -36.39 -35.51
CA GLU A 42 -1.12 -37.22 -36.64
C GLU A 42 -0.27 -38.48 -36.83
N LEU A 43 -0.86 -39.50 -37.44
CA LEU A 43 -0.21 -40.78 -37.70
C LEU A 43 1.21 -40.62 -38.25
N ILE A 44 2.15 -41.25 -37.56
CA ILE A 44 3.54 -41.39 -37.97
C ILE A 44 3.71 -42.77 -38.60
N GLY A 45 4.17 -42.82 -39.86
CA GLY A 45 4.28 -44.07 -40.61
C GLY A 45 5.53 -44.90 -40.29
N ASP A 46 6.62 -44.25 -39.87
CA ASP A 46 7.89 -44.90 -39.53
C ASP A 46 8.77 -44.07 -38.58
N GLN A 47 9.91 -44.65 -38.17
CA GLN A 47 10.87 -44.02 -37.25
C GLN A 47 11.49 -42.74 -37.81
N ALA A 48 11.70 -42.64 -39.13
CA ALA A 48 12.34 -41.47 -39.72
C ALA A 48 11.39 -40.26 -39.74
N GLU A 49 10.11 -40.52 -39.99
CA GLU A 49 9.05 -39.53 -39.81
C GLU A 49 8.92 -39.13 -38.32
N ALA A 50 9.02 -40.08 -37.40
CA ALA A 50 9.01 -39.79 -35.96
C ALA A 50 10.15 -38.85 -35.54
N GLU A 51 11.37 -39.13 -36.00
CA GLU A 51 12.54 -38.30 -35.69
C GLU A 51 12.38 -36.87 -36.17
N THR A 52 11.75 -36.67 -37.32
CA THR A 52 11.49 -35.33 -37.85
C THR A 52 10.37 -34.63 -37.08
N ARG A 53 9.22 -35.28 -36.91
CA ARG A 53 8.01 -34.66 -36.35
C ARG A 53 8.09 -34.50 -34.82
N CYS A 54 8.55 -35.52 -34.11
CA CYS A 54 8.67 -35.46 -32.65
C CYS A 54 9.78 -34.50 -32.19
N THR A 55 10.87 -34.35 -32.97
CA THR A 55 11.88 -33.32 -32.67
C THR A 55 11.32 -31.92 -32.86
N ALA A 56 10.62 -31.65 -33.97
CA ALA A 56 9.98 -30.36 -34.21
C ALA A 56 8.92 -30.03 -33.13
N LEU A 57 8.14 -31.03 -32.71
CA LEU A 57 7.17 -30.89 -31.64
C LEU A 57 7.86 -30.62 -30.29
N ALA A 58 8.97 -31.30 -29.99
CA ALA A 58 9.73 -31.01 -28.78
C ALA A 58 10.26 -29.57 -28.77
N GLU A 59 10.72 -29.04 -29.90
CA GLU A 59 11.14 -27.64 -30.01
C GLU A 59 9.97 -26.66 -29.76
N GLU A 60 8.78 -26.95 -30.29
CA GLU A 60 7.56 -26.13 -30.06
C GLU A 60 7.22 -26.02 -28.57
N PHE A 61 7.37 -27.11 -27.82
CA PHE A 61 7.13 -27.16 -26.38
C PHE A 61 8.35 -26.81 -25.51
N SER A 62 9.44 -26.32 -26.13
CA SER A 62 10.73 -26.07 -25.45
C SER A 62 11.27 -27.28 -24.66
N GLY A 63 10.85 -28.48 -25.06
CA GLY A 63 11.23 -29.75 -24.47
C GLY A 63 12.29 -30.48 -25.27
N ARG A 64 12.57 -31.72 -24.87
CA ARG A 64 13.47 -32.62 -25.58
C ARG A 64 12.74 -33.93 -25.86
N TRP A 65 12.65 -34.31 -27.14
CA TRP A 65 12.13 -35.62 -27.50
C TRP A 65 13.02 -36.71 -26.90
N THR A 66 12.41 -37.71 -26.25
CA THR A 66 13.16 -38.80 -25.57
C THR A 66 13.72 -39.83 -26.56
N GLY A 67 13.23 -39.81 -27.80
CA GLY A 67 13.47 -40.86 -28.80
C GLY A 67 12.34 -41.89 -28.85
N ASP A 68 11.40 -41.84 -27.91
CA ASP A 68 10.25 -42.75 -27.86
C ASP A 68 9.03 -42.13 -28.55
N TRP A 69 8.34 -42.96 -29.33
CA TRP A 69 7.04 -42.65 -29.91
C TRP A 69 6.22 -43.94 -30.04
N ARG A 70 4.89 -43.82 -30.11
CA ARG A 70 4.01 -44.97 -30.32
C ARG A 70 2.75 -44.58 -31.07
N THR A 71 2.20 -45.50 -31.85
CA THR A 71 0.87 -45.33 -32.46
C THR A 71 -0.18 -45.96 -31.56
N ARG A 72 -1.26 -45.23 -31.23
CA ARG A 72 -2.41 -45.84 -30.56
C ARG A 72 -3.25 -46.55 -31.61
N GLU A 73 -3.35 -47.88 -31.52
CA GLU A 73 -3.94 -48.77 -32.53
C GLU A 73 -5.42 -48.52 -32.88
N ALA A 74 -6.10 -47.58 -32.22
CA ALA A 74 -7.50 -47.29 -32.44
C ALA A 74 -7.79 -46.00 -33.23
N ASP A 75 -6.87 -45.02 -33.27
CA ASP A 75 -7.28 -43.62 -33.51
C ASP A 75 -6.51 -42.87 -34.62
N GLU A 76 -5.72 -43.55 -35.47
CA GLU A 76 -4.90 -42.88 -36.52
C GLU A 76 -3.99 -41.75 -35.98
N VAL A 77 -3.66 -41.79 -34.69
CA VAL A 77 -2.77 -40.82 -34.03
C VAL A 77 -1.58 -41.52 -33.40
N SER A 78 -0.44 -40.84 -33.49
CA SER A 78 0.80 -41.22 -32.82
C SER A 78 1.05 -40.29 -31.63
N GLU A 79 1.84 -40.75 -30.67
CA GLU A 79 2.27 -39.97 -29.52
C GLU A 79 3.79 -39.87 -29.51
N CYS A 80 4.30 -38.67 -29.26
CA CYS A 80 5.72 -38.41 -29.02
C CYS A 80 5.95 -38.20 -27.53
N ASP A 81 6.90 -38.93 -26.94
CA ASP A 81 7.28 -38.70 -25.55
C ASP A 81 8.29 -37.56 -25.46
N ILE A 82 7.88 -36.45 -24.84
CA ILE A 82 8.68 -35.24 -24.73
C ILE A 82 9.01 -35.00 -23.26
N LEU A 83 10.30 -34.82 -23.00
CA LEU A 83 10.81 -34.40 -21.70
C LEU A 83 10.65 -32.89 -21.60
N MET A 84 9.62 -32.45 -20.88
CA MET A 84 9.31 -31.05 -20.71
C MET A 84 10.36 -30.39 -19.82
N PRO A 85 10.75 -29.12 -20.11
CA PRO A 85 11.53 -28.36 -19.15
C PRO A 85 10.70 -28.24 -17.86
N PRO A 86 11.35 -28.21 -16.67
CA PRO A 86 10.61 -27.93 -15.45
C PRO A 86 9.82 -26.62 -15.65
N PRO A 87 8.53 -26.57 -15.23
CA PRO A 87 7.74 -25.36 -15.39
C PRO A 87 8.51 -24.22 -14.75
N ALA A 88 8.59 -23.08 -15.45
CA ALA A 88 9.20 -21.89 -14.88
C ALA A 88 8.55 -21.66 -13.50
N PRO A 89 9.35 -21.43 -12.44
CA PRO A 89 8.78 -21.15 -11.13
C PRO A 89 7.77 -20.02 -11.30
N PRO A 90 6.57 -20.11 -10.69
CA PRO A 90 5.55 -19.10 -10.90
C PRO A 90 6.14 -17.71 -10.63
N PRO A 91 5.83 -16.69 -11.46
CA PRO A 91 6.36 -15.36 -11.27
C PRO A 91 6.06 -14.90 -9.83
N GLY A 92 7.13 -14.57 -9.09
CA GLY A 92 7.05 -14.17 -7.68
C GLY A 92 7.45 -15.23 -6.65
N TRP A 93 7.87 -16.43 -7.05
CA TRP A 93 8.48 -17.35 -6.08
C TRP A 93 9.78 -16.80 -5.51
N PRO A 94 10.02 -16.95 -4.20
CA PRO A 94 11.27 -16.53 -3.58
C PRO A 94 12.42 -17.36 -4.16
N VAL A 95 13.37 -16.69 -4.79
CA VAL A 95 14.62 -17.26 -5.25
C VAL A 95 15.45 -17.63 -4.03
N ARG A 96 15.95 -18.86 -4.04
CA ARG A 96 16.74 -19.42 -2.93
C ARG A 96 18.17 -19.61 -3.40
N ILE A 97 19.11 -19.01 -2.69
CA ILE A 97 20.54 -19.30 -2.84
C ILE A 97 20.90 -20.20 -1.66
N ASP A 98 21.55 -21.33 -1.94
CA ASP A 98 21.85 -22.37 -0.94
C ASP A 98 20.62 -22.87 -0.15
N GLY A 99 19.44 -22.83 -0.77
CA GLY A 99 18.18 -23.21 -0.12
C GLY A 99 17.63 -22.17 0.88
N VAL A 100 18.23 -20.98 0.96
CA VAL A 100 17.78 -19.88 1.82
C VAL A 100 17.04 -18.84 1.00
N ALA A 101 15.79 -18.55 1.37
CA ALA A 101 15.04 -17.45 0.78
C ALA A 101 15.52 -16.11 1.37
N LEU A 102 15.39 -15.01 0.63
CA LEU A 102 15.80 -13.69 1.10
C LEU A 102 15.09 -13.24 2.37
N ASP A 103 13.82 -13.63 2.51
CA ASP A 103 13.05 -13.37 3.72
C ASP A 103 13.59 -14.11 4.95
N ASP A 104 14.34 -15.19 4.78
CA ASP A 104 14.93 -15.95 5.87
C ASP A 104 16.38 -15.58 6.14
N ALA A 105 17.09 -15.05 5.14
CA ALA A 105 18.52 -14.74 5.24
C ALA A 105 18.82 -13.76 6.38
N THR A 106 19.81 -14.13 7.19
CA THR A 106 20.42 -13.26 8.22
C THR A 106 21.85 -12.90 7.85
N THR A 107 22.43 -13.58 6.85
CA THR A 107 23.78 -13.32 6.36
C THR A 107 23.81 -13.53 4.84
N ILE A 108 24.38 -12.58 4.13
CA ILE A 108 24.51 -12.60 2.67
C ILE A 108 25.97 -12.33 2.34
N ARG A 109 26.66 -13.33 1.79
CA ARG A 109 28.06 -13.23 1.37
C ARG A 109 28.14 -12.80 -0.08
N TYR A 110 29.15 -12.01 -0.41
CA TYR A 110 29.43 -11.58 -1.78
C TYR A 110 30.93 -11.53 -2.06
N ASP A 111 31.31 -11.33 -3.32
CA ASP A 111 32.70 -11.13 -3.72
C ASP A 111 33.24 -9.75 -3.24
N GLY A 112 33.64 -9.71 -1.97
CA GLY A 112 34.20 -8.52 -1.34
C GLY A 112 33.78 -8.29 0.11
N GLY A 113 32.91 -9.13 0.67
CA GLY A 113 32.51 -9.02 2.06
C GLY A 113 31.25 -9.81 2.44
N VAL A 114 30.58 -9.32 3.48
CA VAL A 114 29.36 -9.93 4.03
C VAL A 114 28.40 -8.87 4.55
N PHE A 115 27.12 -9.05 4.28
CA PHE A 115 26.03 -8.35 4.97
C PHE A 115 25.49 -9.25 6.09
N GLN A 116 25.39 -8.72 7.31
CA GLN A 116 24.83 -9.44 8.46
C GLN A 116 23.68 -8.64 9.09
N GLU A 117 22.54 -9.30 9.29
CA GLU A 117 21.37 -8.73 9.97
C GLU A 117 21.60 -8.75 11.48
N SER A 118 21.10 -7.73 12.18
CA SER A 118 21.09 -7.60 13.63
C SER A 118 19.81 -6.89 14.10
N ALA A 119 19.65 -6.72 15.41
CA ALA A 119 18.56 -5.92 15.97
C ALA A 119 18.62 -4.44 15.57
N ALA A 120 19.80 -3.93 15.20
CA ALA A 120 20.04 -2.54 14.84
C ALA A 120 20.01 -2.29 13.32
N GLY A 121 19.64 -3.28 12.50
CA GLY A 121 19.71 -3.21 11.05
C GLY A 121 20.74 -4.17 10.45
N TRP A 122 21.29 -3.82 9.29
CA TRP A 122 22.26 -4.62 8.55
C TRP A 122 23.67 -4.03 8.64
N THR A 123 24.68 -4.88 8.70
CA THR A 123 26.10 -4.46 8.70
C THR A 123 26.83 -5.06 7.51
N GLU A 124 27.38 -4.23 6.62
CA GLU A 124 28.35 -4.62 5.60
C GLU A 124 29.73 -4.71 6.28
N THR A 125 30.37 -5.87 6.26
CA THR A 125 31.79 -6.03 6.62
C THR A 125 32.55 -6.44 5.37
N ARG A 126 33.43 -5.58 4.87
CA ARG A 126 34.26 -5.87 3.71
C ARG A 126 35.42 -6.79 4.06
N ASP A 127 35.99 -7.45 3.05
CA ASP A 127 37.20 -8.28 3.22
C ASP A 127 38.40 -7.47 3.76
N THR A 128 38.39 -6.15 3.59
CA THR A 128 39.37 -5.21 4.17
C THR A 128 39.21 -5.01 5.69
N GLY A 129 38.10 -5.46 6.27
CA GLY A 129 37.74 -5.26 7.68
C GLY A 129 36.94 -3.97 7.95
N GLU A 130 36.68 -3.15 6.93
CA GLU A 130 35.80 -1.99 7.06
C GLU A 130 34.35 -2.42 7.32
N THR A 131 33.67 -1.74 8.25
CA THR A 131 32.28 -2.01 8.61
C THR A 131 31.39 -0.81 8.36
N PHE A 132 30.20 -1.05 7.84
CA PHE A 132 29.19 -0.02 7.60
C PHE A 132 27.80 -0.49 8.02
N THR A 133 26.99 0.42 8.53
CA THR A 133 25.65 0.09 9.03
C THR A 133 24.61 0.59 8.03
N TYR A 134 23.59 -0.22 7.81
CA TYR A 134 22.49 0.07 6.91
C TYR A 134 21.16 -0.20 7.59
N ASP A 135 20.20 0.69 7.37
CA ASP A 135 18.81 0.50 7.71
C ASP A 135 18.09 -0.29 6.62
N LEU A 136 17.16 -1.16 7.00
CA LEU A 136 16.31 -1.88 6.05
C LEU A 136 15.21 -0.95 5.56
N ILE A 137 15.27 -0.56 4.29
CA ILE A 137 14.26 0.30 3.67
C ILE A 137 13.12 -0.51 3.08
N MET A 138 13.45 -1.57 2.34
CA MET A 138 12.46 -2.41 1.69
C MET A 138 12.90 -3.86 1.68
N ALA A 139 11.95 -4.77 1.92
CA ALA A 139 12.16 -6.20 1.72
C ALA A 139 10.98 -6.82 0.97
N ARG A 140 11.29 -7.37 -0.20
CA ARG A 140 10.42 -8.17 -1.06
C ARG A 140 10.99 -9.60 -1.13
N PRO A 141 10.19 -10.60 -1.55
CA PRO A 141 10.66 -12.00 -1.64
C PRO A 141 11.99 -12.20 -2.41
N ASN A 142 12.29 -11.31 -3.36
CA ASN A 142 13.46 -11.38 -4.25
C ASN A 142 14.32 -10.10 -4.26
N GLN A 143 14.09 -9.17 -3.34
CA GLN A 143 14.85 -7.92 -3.30
C GLN A 143 14.87 -7.34 -1.89
N ILE A 144 16.06 -6.97 -1.38
CA ILE A 144 16.15 -6.07 -0.22
C ILE A 144 16.89 -4.80 -0.62
N ILE A 145 16.41 -3.69 -0.09
CA ILE A 145 17.00 -2.37 -0.25
C ILE A 145 17.42 -1.90 1.13
N LEU A 146 18.71 -1.58 1.25
CA LEU A 146 19.35 -1.13 2.47
C LEU A 146 19.90 0.28 2.26
N HIS A 147 19.88 1.14 3.28
CA HIS A 147 20.42 2.50 3.21
C HIS A 147 21.35 2.83 4.37
N ASP A 148 22.52 3.39 4.05
CA ASP A 148 23.45 3.99 5.00
C ASP A 148 23.34 5.50 4.89
N ALA A 149 22.59 6.10 5.82
CA ALA A 149 22.34 7.54 5.85
C ALA A 149 23.62 8.38 6.08
N THR A 150 24.64 7.83 6.75
CA THR A 150 25.87 8.57 7.04
C THR A 150 26.69 8.80 5.78
N ARG A 151 26.69 7.82 4.86
CA ARG A 151 27.41 7.92 3.58
C ARG A 151 26.51 8.26 2.40
N ASN A 152 25.20 8.36 2.61
CA ASN A 152 24.19 8.47 1.55
C ASN A 152 24.32 7.33 0.51
N MET A 153 24.54 6.11 1.00
CA MET A 153 24.78 4.92 0.17
C MET A 153 23.62 3.95 0.28
N GLN A 154 23.28 3.32 -0.83
CA GLN A 154 22.26 2.30 -0.92
C GLN A 154 22.87 0.96 -1.34
N ALA A 155 22.38 -0.13 -0.76
CA ALA A 155 22.66 -1.48 -1.24
C ALA A 155 21.36 -2.15 -1.69
N ASN A 156 21.29 -2.54 -2.96
CA ASN A 156 20.19 -3.30 -3.55
C ASN A 156 20.66 -4.73 -3.77
N ILE A 157 20.08 -5.67 -3.02
CA ILE A 157 20.46 -7.09 -3.03
C ILE A 157 19.33 -7.88 -3.68
N SER A 158 19.63 -8.53 -4.81
CA SER A 158 18.68 -9.25 -5.65
C SER A 158 19.15 -10.68 -5.90
N PRO A 159 18.66 -11.67 -5.13
CA PRO A 159 18.97 -13.09 -5.36
C PRO A 159 18.51 -13.59 -6.73
N ALA A 160 17.50 -12.96 -7.33
CA ALA A 160 17.03 -13.31 -8.67
C ALA A 160 18.06 -13.04 -9.76
N THR A 161 18.86 -11.98 -9.61
CA THR A 161 20.00 -11.69 -10.50
C THR A 161 21.30 -12.26 -9.96
N GLY A 162 21.35 -12.65 -8.69
CA GLY A 162 22.57 -13.08 -8.00
C GLY A 162 23.49 -11.91 -7.66
N GLU A 163 22.97 -10.68 -7.60
CA GLU A 163 23.78 -9.46 -7.53
C GLU A 163 23.47 -8.60 -6.31
N ILE A 164 24.50 -7.88 -5.85
CA ILE A 164 24.40 -6.77 -4.90
C ILE A 164 24.95 -5.51 -5.58
N SER A 165 24.11 -4.49 -5.76
CA SER A 165 24.53 -3.18 -6.24
C SER A 165 24.65 -2.22 -5.07
N VAL A 166 25.86 -1.71 -4.81
CA VAL A 166 26.14 -0.71 -3.77
C VAL A 166 26.54 0.60 -4.44
N GLY A 167 25.68 1.61 -4.37
CA GLY A 167 25.88 2.91 -5.01
C GLY A 167 25.36 4.06 -4.15
N SER A 168 25.52 5.30 -4.61
CA SER A 168 24.89 6.44 -3.95
C SER A 168 23.37 6.37 -4.11
N SER A 169 22.62 6.85 -3.11
CA SER A 169 21.15 6.87 -3.13
C SER A 169 20.59 7.70 -4.31
N ASP A 170 21.39 8.62 -4.84
CA ASP A 170 21.06 9.39 -6.04
C ASP A 170 21.10 8.61 -7.35
N GLY A 171 21.46 7.33 -7.30
CA GLY A 171 21.64 6.46 -8.46
C GLY A 171 23.00 6.62 -9.13
N SER A 172 23.89 7.47 -8.62
CA SER A 172 25.24 7.61 -9.16
C SER A 172 26.16 6.49 -8.67
N SER A 173 27.01 6.01 -9.58
CA SER A 173 28.13 5.08 -9.34
C SER A 173 27.79 3.87 -8.45
N ALA A 174 27.19 2.83 -9.03
CA ALA A 174 27.02 1.55 -8.36
C ALA A 174 28.24 0.63 -8.61
N ARG A 175 28.76 0.04 -7.53
CA ARG A 175 29.60 -1.17 -7.62
C ARG A 175 28.67 -2.37 -7.57
N THR A 176 28.84 -3.31 -8.48
CA THR A 176 28.09 -4.57 -8.49
C THR A 176 28.98 -5.69 -8.00
N HIS A 177 28.43 -6.49 -7.09
CA HIS A 177 29.02 -7.67 -6.50
C HIS A 177 28.15 -8.88 -6.78
N GLN A 178 28.75 -10.06 -6.85
CA GLN A 178 28.04 -11.34 -6.99
C GLN A 178 27.77 -11.94 -5.61
N ILE A 179 26.53 -12.36 -5.37
CA ILE A 179 26.14 -13.10 -4.17
C ILE A 179 26.78 -14.49 -4.24
N THR A 180 27.61 -14.81 -3.25
CA THR A 180 28.34 -16.09 -3.21
C THR A 180 27.68 -17.12 -2.29
N ALA A 181 26.93 -16.68 -1.27
CA ALA A 181 26.15 -17.55 -0.40
C ALA A 181 25.08 -16.77 0.37
N MET A 182 24.03 -17.47 0.80
CA MET A 182 23.05 -16.97 1.76
C MET A 182 22.89 -17.93 2.92
N GLU A 183 22.89 -17.40 4.15
CA GLU A 183 22.77 -18.19 5.37
C GLU A 183 21.58 -17.68 6.21
N ALA A 184 20.85 -18.62 6.83
CA ALA A 184 19.79 -18.32 7.77
C ALA A 184 20.20 -18.78 9.18
N ALA A 185 20.26 -17.85 10.11
CA ALA A 185 20.41 -18.12 11.53
C ALA A 185 19.07 -17.94 12.26
N THR A 186 18.89 -18.64 13.37
CA THR A 186 17.75 -18.37 14.25
C THR A 186 17.89 -16.98 14.86
N ARG A 187 16.92 -16.09 14.59
CA ARG A 187 16.90 -14.73 15.15
C ARG A 187 16.56 -14.79 16.64
N THR A 188 17.37 -14.14 17.46
CA THR A 188 17.06 -13.89 18.88
C THR A 188 16.47 -12.50 19.12
N TYR A 189 16.21 -11.76 18.03
CA TYR A 189 15.71 -10.40 18.00
C TYR A 189 14.51 -10.32 17.05
N PRO A 190 13.55 -9.40 17.28
CA PRO A 190 12.52 -9.11 16.30
C PRO A 190 13.20 -8.57 15.03
N ARG A 191 12.77 -9.06 13.87
CA ARG A 191 13.26 -8.50 12.61
C ARG A 191 12.94 -7.00 12.59
N PRO A 192 13.88 -6.12 12.19
CA PRO A 192 13.56 -4.72 11.94
C PRO A 192 12.28 -4.64 11.10
N ALA A 193 11.29 -3.89 11.59
CA ALA A 193 10.00 -3.81 10.92
C ALA A 193 10.24 -3.29 9.51
N ARG A 194 9.68 -3.99 8.51
CA ARG A 194 9.63 -3.46 7.15
C ARG A 194 8.77 -2.20 7.23
N VAL A 195 9.37 -1.06 6.97
CA VAL A 195 8.59 0.14 6.74
C VAL A 195 8.05 0.03 5.32
N ASP A 196 6.99 -0.77 5.16
CA ASP A 196 6.21 -0.70 3.95
C ASP A 196 5.52 0.66 3.86
N MET A 197 5.08 1.03 2.67
CA MET A 197 4.43 2.33 2.44
C MET A 197 3.20 2.51 3.34
N ASP A 198 2.50 1.41 3.62
CA ASP A 198 1.33 1.40 4.50
C ASP A 198 1.70 1.57 5.99
N GLY A 199 2.95 1.28 6.35
CA GLY A 199 3.51 1.28 7.70
C GLY A 199 4.50 2.40 7.96
N LEU A 200 4.77 3.28 6.99
CA LEU A 200 5.53 4.49 7.22
C LEU A 200 4.72 5.42 8.14
N GLU A 201 5.35 5.80 9.25
CA GLU A 201 4.81 6.72 10.24
C GLU A 201 5.67 8.00 10.31
N THR A 202 6.97 7.90 10.04
CA THR A 202 7.87 9.06 10.03
C THR A 202 8.85 9.03 8.86
N ALA A 203 9.18 10.21 8.34
CA ALA A 203 10.25 10.40 7.37
C ALA A 203 11.01 11.69 7.69
N ASP A 204 12.31 11.63 7.91
CA ASP A 204 13.18 12.79 8.08
C ASP A 204 13.92 13.05 6.76
N PHE A 205 14.13 14.33 6.42
CA PHE A 205 14.82 14.75 5.21
C PHE A 205 15.64 16.01 5.47
N GLU A 206 16.50 16.36 4.52
CA GLU A 206 17.22 17.63 4.58
C GLU A 206 16.24 18.81 4.55
N GLY A 207 16.20 19.59 5.62
CA GLY A 207 15.30 20.73 5.75
C GLY A 207 13.98 20.45 6.47
N GLY A 208 13.77 19.24 7.02
CA GLY A 208 12.58 18.99 7.83
C GLY A 208 12.25 17.54 8.17
N GLN A 209 11.01 17.37 8.64
CA GLN A 209 10.46 16.12 9.14
C GLN A 209 9.01 15.96 8.68
N LEU A 210 8.64 14.74 8.35
CA LEU A 210 7.27 14.30 8.06
C LEU A 210 6.84 13.30 9.13
N ARG A 211 5.66 13.49 9.70
CA ARG A 211 5.05 12.56 10.66
C ARG A 211 3.61 12.29 10.28
N ARG A 212 3.19 11.05 10.37
CA ARG A 212 1.81 10.64 10.13
C ARG A 212 0.99 10.86 11.41
N SER A 213 -0.15 11.53 11.29
CA SER A 213 -1.12 11.66 12.38
C SER A 213 -1.85 10.34 12.62
N LEU A 214 -2.54 10.24 13.76
CA LEU A 214 -3.31 9.04 14.14
C LEU A 214 -4.32 8.57 13.09
N PHE A 215 -4.79 9.49 12.24
CA PHE A 215 -5.82 9.26 11.25
C PHE A 215 -5.32 9.38 9.81
N GLY A 216 -4.00 9.35 9.64
CA GLY A 216 -3.37 9.20 8.34
C GLY A 216 -3.17 10.49 7.55
N ARG A 217 -3.33 11.68 8.16
CA ARG A 217 -2.73 12.91 7.61
C ARG A 217 -1.23 12.88 7.84
N TRP A 218 -0.51 13.70 7.09
CA TRP A 218 0.92 13.87 7.22
C TRP A 218 1.20 15.31 7.62
N ILE A 219 1.97 15.51 8.66
CA ILE A 219 2.40 16.83 9.11
C ILE A 219 3.86 16.95 8.73
N ARG A 220 4.20 18.03 8.03
CA ARG A 220 5.58 18.45 7.78
C ARG A 220 5.95 19.52 8.80
N ARG A 221 7.17 19.46 9.31
CA ARG A 221 7.83 20.56 10.01
C ARG A 221 9.16 20.82 9.32
N ASP A 222 9.40 22.05 8.88
CA ASP A 222 10.71 22.43 8.37
C ASP A 222 11.69 22.82 9.49
N ASP A 223 12.95 23.09 9.13
CA ASP A 223 14.00 23.48 10.08
C ASP A 223 13.72 24.83 10.76
N ASP A 224 12.85 25.67 10.19
CA ASP A 224 12.40 26.94 10.76
C ASP A 224 11.22 26.76 11.73
N GLY A 225 10.72 25.52 11.88
CA GLY A 225 9.58 25.17 12.71
C GLY A 225 8.23 25.53 12.10
N GLN A 226 8.18 25.89 10.81
CA GLN A 226 6.92 26.06 10.10
C GLN A 226 6.31 24.70 9.79
N CYS A 227 5.00 24.63 9.89
CA CYS A 227 4.29 23.37 9.75
C CYS A 227 3.24 23.45 8.64
N ALA A 228 3.12 22.34 7.92
CA ALA A 228 2.17 22.17 6.83
C ALA A 228 1.50 20.80 6.95
N THR A 229 0.22 20.74 6.63
CA THR A 229 -0.55 19.49 6.67
C THR A 229 -0.80 18.97 5.26
N TYR A 230 -0.48 17.71 5.07
CA TYR A 230 -0.63 16.99 3.82
C TYR A 230 -1.61 15.85 4.00
N ARG A 231 -2.29 15.50 2.92
CA ARG A 231 -3.17 14.33 2.83
C ARG A 231 -2.56 13.29 1.89
N LEU A 232 -2.85 12.02 2.17
CA LEU A 232 -2.37 10.92 1.33
C LEU A 232 -3.00 10.97 -0.07
N TRP A 233 -2.16 11.04 -1.10
CA TRP A 233 -2.58 11.13 -2.50
C TRP A 233 -2.53 9.82 -3.24
N ASN A 234 -1.37 9.19 -3.20
CA ASN A 234 -1.17 7.93 -3.87
C ASN A 234 -0.22 7.09 -3.06
N VAL A 235 -0.48 5.79 -3.05
CA VAL A 235 0.43 4.79 -2.53
C VAL A 235 0.67 3.83 -3.67
N ASP A 236 1.91 3.81 -4.14
CA ASP A 236 2.41 2.78 -5.04
C ASP A 236 3.42 1.91 -4.29
N ARG A 237 3.91 0.85 -4.91
CA ARG A 237 4.90 -0.07 -4.35
C ARG A 237 6.28 0.56 -4.13
N GLY A 238 6.59 1.67 -4.80
CA GLY A 238 7.90 2.33 -4.76
C GLY A 238 7.89 3.73 -4.17
N PHE A 239 6.73 4.39 -4.15
CA PHE A 239 6.59 5.75 -3.66
C PHE A 239 5.20 5.97 -3.09
N PHE A 240 5.07 6.99 -2.24
CA PHE A 240 3.78 7.53 -1.89
C PHE A 240 3.84 9.03 -2.01
N SER A 241 2.73 9.61 -2.44
CA SER A 241 2.61 11.05 -2.57
C SER A 241 1.63 11.56 -1.52
N ILE A 242 1.94 12.72 -0.96
CA ILE A 242 1.11 13.46 -0.04
C ILE A 242 1.00 14.89 -0.55
N TRP A 243 -0.16 15.51 -0.37
CA TRP A 243 -0.45 16.79 -0.98
C TRP A 243 -0.99 17.79 0.04
N ASP A 244 -0.43 19.01 0.02
CA ASP A 244 -0.87 20.17 0.78
C ASP A 244 -1.82 21.02 -0.08
N GLU A 245 -3.09 21.03 0.32
CA GLU A 245 -4.17 21.70 -0.40
C GLU A 245 -4.09 23.22 -0.33
N GLU A 246 -3.53 23.75 0.76
CA GLU A 246 -3.42 25.19 1.02
C GLU A 246 -2.31 25.79 0.16
N ASN A 247 -1.17 25.10 0.08
CA ASN A 247 0.03 25.61 -0.57
C ASN A 247 0.26 25.08 -1.99
N ASP A 248 -0.58 24.17 -2.50
CA ASP A 248 -0.38 23.51 -3.80
C ASP A 248 0.97 22.77 -3.90
N ASP A 249 1.39 22.12 -2.81
CA ASP A 249 2.67 21.41 -2.72
C ASP A 249 2.44 19.89 -2.65
N LEU A 250 2.88 19.18 -3.67
CA LEU A 250 2.87 17.72 -3.74
C LEU A 250 4.23 17.18 -3.34
N LEU A 251 4.30 16.50 -2.20
CA LEU A 251 5.47 15.74 -1.80
C LEU A 251 5.32 14.31 -2.31
N THR A 252 6.33 13.79 -3.00
CA THR A 252 6.43 12.36 -3.32
C THR A 252 7.65 11.79 -2.62
N ILE A 253 7.41 10.84 -1.74
CA ILE A 253 8.42 10.17 -0.96
C ILE A 253 8.76 8.85 -1.67
N LEU A 254 10.00 8.75 -2.12
CA LEU A 254 10.56 7.61 -2.83
C LEU A 254 11.49 6.85 -1.89
N LEU A 255 10.97 5.83 -1.21
CA LEU A 255 11.77 5.01 -0.29
C LEU A 255 12.90 4.26 -1.03
N ASP A 256 12.65 3.86 -2.28
CA ASP A 256 13.63 3.16 -3.11
C ASP A 256 14.81 4.02 -3.54
N THR A 257 14.76 5.35 -3.41
CA THR A 257 15.88 6.26 -3.69
C THR A 257 16.22 7.14 -2.49
N MET A 258 15.57 6.91 -1.34
CA MET A 258 15.70 7.73 -0.13
C MET A 258 15.59 9.23 -0.44
N ARG A 259 14.51 9.61 -1.11
CA ARG A 259 14.24 11.01 -1.52
C ARG A 259 12.81 11.43 -1.23
N VAL A 260 12.64 12.72 -1.01
CA VAL A 260 11.36 13.41 -1.11
C VAL A 260 11.47 14.40 -2.27
N THR A 261 10.56 14.34 -3.23
CA THR A 261 10.43 15.38 -4.24
C THR A 261 9.26 16.28 -3.87
N SER A 262 9.50 17.58 -3.71
CA SER A 262 8.46 18.59 -3.53
C SER A 262 8.17 19.24 -4.88
N THR A 263 6.90 19.19 -5.29
CA THR A 263 6.42 19.80 -6.52
C THR A 263 5.42 20.87 -6.14
N SER A 264 5.81 22.14 -6.28
CA SER A 264 4.93 23.27 -6.03
C SER A 264 4.57 23.96 -7.33
N SER A 265 3.30 24.30 -7.52
CA SER A 265 2.87 25.15 -8.64
C SER A 265 2.92 26.62 -8.23
N ASP A 266 3.67 27.43 -8.97
CA ASP A 266 3.66 28.88 -8.82
C ASP A 266 3.26 29.56 -10.15
N PRO A 267 2.92 30.87 -10.15
CA PRO A 267 2.53 31.58 -11.36
C PRO A 267 3.59 31.60 -12.48
N ASN A 268 4.85 31.29 -12.18
CA ASN A 268 5.96 31.21 -13.13
C ASN A 268 6.25 29.78 -13.61
N GLY A 269 5.55 28.78 -13.07
CA GLY A 269 5.64 27.38 -13.49
C GLY A 269 5.72 26.41 -12.33
N THR A 270 6.04 25.16 -12.64
CA THR A 270 6.22 24.11 -11.65
C THR A 270 7.66 24.12 -11.14
N ARG A 271 7.84 24.26 -9.83
CA ARG A 271 9.12 24.10 -9.15
C ARG A 271 9.24 22.68 -8.61
N LEU A 272 10.37 22.05 -8.87
CA LEU A 272 10.71 20.70 -8.39
C LEU A 272 11.95 20.78 -7.50
N ASP A 273 11.77 20.52 -6.21
CA ASP A 273 12.87 20.39 -5.25
C ASP A 273 13.05 18.90 -4.91
N ILE A 274 14.31 18.45 -4.82
CA ILE A 274 14.66 17.06 -4.48
C ILE A 274 15.44 17.08 -3.17
N LEU A 275 14.85 16.53 -2.11
CA LEU A 275 15.37 16.52 -0.75
C LEU A 275 15.79 15.09 -0.37
N PRO A 276 17.03 14.85 0.08
CA PRO A 276 17.45 13.55 0.57
C PRO A 276 16.70 13.17 1.85
N LEU A 277 16.17 11.95 1.91
CA LEU A 277 15.70 11.35 3.16
C LEU A 277 16.90 10.95 4.02
N THR A 278 16.85 11.33 5.29
CA THR A 278 17.88 11.00 6.29
C THR A 278 17.47 9.84 7.18
N ALA A 279 16.16 9.66 7.43
CA ALA A 279 15.63 8.53 8.18
C ALA A 279 14.17 8.23 7.81
N VAL A 280 13.74 6.99 8.02
CA VAL A 280 12.33 6.58 7.90
C VAL A 280 11.99 5.60 9.02
N SER A 281 10.77 5.67 9.56
CA SER A 281 10.33 4.76 10.62
C SER A 281 8.86 4.38 10.45
N GLY A 282 8.53 3.15 10.85
CA GLY A 282 7.16 2.70 11.08
C GLY A 282 6.77 2.69 12.55
N GLU A 283 7.64 3.17 13.44
CA GLU A 283 7.28 3.41 14.83
C GLU A 283 6.46 4.68 14.92
N ARG A 284 5.24 4.56 15.44
CA ARG A 284 4.33 5.67 15.60
C ARG A 284 4.79 6.55 16.75
N ASP A 285 5.13 7.80 16.44
CA ASP A 285 5.29 8.83 17.46
C ASP A 285 3.91 9.18 18.03
N ARG A 286 3.77 9.17 19.37
CA ARG A 286 2.48 9.43 20.03
C ARG A 286 2.14 10.91 20.10
N ASP A 287 3.12 11.77 19.86
CA ASP A 287 2.96 13.20 19.87
C ASP A 287 3.69 13.80 18.66
N PRO A 288 3.22 13.50 17.43
CA PRO A 288 3.91 13.93 16.23
C PRO A 288 3.84 15.45 16.12
N MET A 289 4.86 16.12 16.66
CA MET A 289 5.08 17.56 16.56
C MET A 289 3.98 18.39 17.24
N SER A 290 3.82 18.21 18.56
CA SER A 290 2.92 19.01 19.41
C SER A 290 2.96 20.53 19.16
N ASP A 291 4.12 21.02 18.73
CA ASP A 291 4.41 22.43 18.43
C ASP A 291 3.92 22.88 17.05
N CYS A 292 3.72 21.94 16.12
CA CYS A 292 3.08 22.19 14.82
C CYS A 292 1.58 22.40 14.92
N ASN A 293 1.00 22.05 16.06
CA ASN A 293 -0.37 22.34 16.36
C ASN A 293 -0.44 23.75 16.90
N SER A 294 -0.34 24.75 16.02
CA SER A 294 -1.02 26.01 16.28
C SER A 294 -2.50 25.67 16.31
N SER A 295 -2.98 25.23 17.47
CA SER A 295 -4.39 24.95 17.72
C SER A 295 -5.15 26.12 17.13
N PRO A 296 -6.07 25.94 16.17
CA PRO A 296 -6.96 27.03 15.80
C PRO A 296 -7.54 27.53 17.12
N ASP A 297 -7.32 28.81 17.45
CA ASP A 297 -7.60 29.45 18.75
C ASP A 297 -8.62 28.61 19.51
N GLN A 298 -8.13 27.79 20.46
CA GLN A 298 -8.87 26.69 21.12
C GLN A 298 -10.35 26.94 20.96
N LEU A 299 -10.99 26.32 19.92
CA LEU A 299 -12.35 26.69 19.47
C LEU A 299 -13.12 26.97 20.73
N SER A 300 -13.43 28.26 20.98
CA SER A 300 -13.95 28.68 22.28
C SER A 300 -15.10 27.74 22.53
N ALA A 301 -14.95 26.87 23.55
CA ALA A 301 -15.84 25.72 23.73
C ALA A 301 -17.24 26.23 23.43
N PRO A 302 -17.90 25.69 22.37
CA PRO A 302 -19.02 26.37 21.74
C PRO A 302 -19.89 26.89 22.85
N GLN A 303 -20.10 28.21 22.89
CA GLN A 303 -20.93 28.81 23.94
C GLN A 303 -22.34 28.35 23.67
N SER A 304 -22.61 27.13 24.13
CA SER A 304 -23.82 26.39 23.84
C SER A 304 -24.94 27.20 24.48
N PRO A 305 -25.98 27.62 23.73
CA PRO A 305 -27.24 27.94 24.37
C PRO A 305 -27.62 26.70 25.19
N GLN A 306 -27.89 26.93 26.46
CA GLN A 306 -27.95 25.96 27.57
C GLN A 306 -29.10 24.92 27.47
N GLU A 307 -29.45 24.48 26.27
CA GLU A 307 -30.43 23.42 26.01
C GLU A 307 -29.70 22.08 26.01
N SER A 308 -29.39 21.60 27.22
CA SER A 308 -29.01 20.22 27.50
C SER A 308 -30.07 19.28 26.91
N GLY A 309 -29.77 18.63 25.79
CA GLY A 309 -30.62 17.64 25.15
C GLY A 309 -29.84 16.34 24.90
N ASP A 310 -30.52 15.21 25.03
CA ASP A 310 -29.93 13.91 24.66
C ASP A 310 -29.77 13.85 23.14
N PHE A 311 -28.57 13.52 22.67
CA PHE A 311 -28.33 13.28 21.25
C PHE A 311 -29.23 12.15 20.75
N PRO A 312 -30.00 12.35 19.67
CA PRO A 312 -31.13 11.49 19.35
C PRO A 312 -30.72 10.16 18.71
N LEU A 313 -29.45 10.00 18.31
CA LEU A 313 -28.98 8.79 17.65
C LEU A 313 -28.41 7.76 18.64
N GLU A 314 -28.63 6.49 18.34
CA GLU A 314 -28.00 5.33 18.96
C GLU A 314 -26.84 4.78 18.12
N SER A 315 -26.89 4.97 16.80
CA SER A 315 -25.78 4.62 15.90
C SER A 315 -25.87 5.41 14.61
N PHE A 316 -24.73 5.57 13.94
CA PHE A 316 -24.66 6.14 12.60
C PHE A 316 -23.51 5.55 11.80
N HIS A 317 -23.77 5.30 10.51
CA HIS A 317 -22.73 4.91 9.57
C HIS A 317 -22.11 6.14 8.92
N TYR A 318 -20.85 6.01 8.56
CA TYR A 318 -20.13 6.92 7.69
C TYR A 318 -19.43 6.11 6.60
N ARG A 319 -18.86 6.76 5.58
CA ARG A 319 -18.23 6.09 4.42
C ARG A 319 -17.27 4.97 4.84
N ASN A 320 -16.52 5.20 5.92
CA ASN A 320 -15.44 4.32 6.38
C ASN A 320 -15.74 3.67 7.74
N GLY A 321 -17.00 3.51 8.18
CA GLY A 321 -17.29 2.78 9.41
C GLY A 321 -18.65 3.05 10.06
N LEU A 322 -18.71 2.76 11.35
CA LEU A 322 -19.92 2.84 12.18
C LEU A 322 -19.58 3.40 13.56
N PHE A 323 -20.36 4.38 14.02
CA PHE A 323 -20.43 4.75 15.43
C PHE A 323 -21.66 4.12 16.08
N MET A 324 -21.51 3.60 17.28
CA MET A 324 -22.58 2.96 18.04
C MET A 324 -22.48 3.32 19.51
N ARG A 325 -23.59 3.77 20.11
CA ARG A 325 -23.73 3.99 21.54
C ARG A 325 -23.76 2.64 22.26
N LEU A 326 -22.89 2.48 23.24
CA LEU A 326 -22.81 1.31 24.11
C LEU A 326 -23.84 1.42 25.25
N PRO A 327 -24.23 0.30 25.88
CA PRO A 327 -25.08 0.33 27.08
C PRO A 327 -24.51 1.16 28.24
N SER A 328 -23.20 1.37 28.28
CA SER A 328 -22.53 2.24 29.27
C SER A 328 -22.74 3.74 29.01
N GLY A 329 -23.32 4.12 27.87
CA GLY A 329 -23.47 5.52 27.43
C GLY A 329 -22.28 6.05 26.63
N GLN A 330 -21.16 5.33 26.62
CA GLN A 330 -20.01 5.61 25.75
C GLN A 330 -20.34 5.34 24.28
N TRP A 331 -19.55 5.90 23.38
CA TRP A 331 -19.67 5.67 21.95
C TRP A 331 -18.50 4.84 21.45
N ARG A 332 -18.78 3.91 20.55
CA ARG A 332 -17.78 3.06 19.93
C ARG A 332 -17.73 3.33 18.44
N GLN A 333 -16.53 3.60 17.92
CA GLN A 333 -16.25 3.62 16.49
C GLN A 333 -15.68 2.27 16.06
N SER A 334 -16.32 1.66 15.08
CA SER A 334 -15.86 0.48 14.36
C SER A 334 -15.51 0.90 12.92
N PRO A 335 -14.23 1.13 12.60
CA PRO A 335 -13.83 1.45 11.24
C PRO A 335 -14.16 0.31 10.27
N GLY A 336 -14.55 0.67 9.05
CA GLY A 336 -14.86 -0.24 7.96
C GLY A 336 -13.61 -0.91 7.40
N ARG A 337 -13.79 -2.05 6.72
CA ARG A 337 -12.70 -2.76 6.03
C ARG A 337 -12.08 -1.84 4.97
N GLY A 338 -10.82 -1.44 5.18
CA GLY A 338 -10.01 -0.72 4.19
C GLY A 338 -9.40 0.58 4.71
N ASP A 339 -9.95 1.17 5.77
CA ASP A 339 -9.34 2.32 6.44
C ASP A 339 -8.43 1.81 7.58
N SER A 340 -7.27 1.31 7.18
CA SER A 340 -6.25 0.71 8.06
C SER A 340 -5.40 1.74 8.80
N SER A 341 -5.70 3.04 8.67
CA SER A 341 -4.90 4.12 9.25
C SER A 341 -4.87 4.06 10.78
N VAL A 342 -5.99 3.67 11.41
CA VAL A 342 -6.00 3.17 12.79
C VAL A 342 -5.80 1.65 12.73
N ARG A 343 -4.53 1.21 12.72
CA ARG A 343 -4.17 -0.21 12.76
C ARG A 343 -4.72 -0.87 14.05
N GLY A 344 -5.96 -1.37 13.98
CA GLY A 344 -6.38 -2.56 14.73
C GLY A 344 -7.18 -2.39 16.02
N GLY A 345 -7.93 -1.29 16.24
CA GLY A 345 -8.76 -1.15 17.45
C GLY A 345 -10.13 -0.53 17.21
N GLU A 346 -11.15 -1.02 17.92
CA GLU A 346 -12.37 -0.24 18.14
C GLU A 346 -12.00 0.97 19.01
N LEU A 347 -12.39 2.18 18.61
CA LEU A 347 -12.16 3.37 19.44
C LEU A 347 -13.38 3.58 20.34
N VAL A 348 -13.15 3.70 21.65
CA VAL A 348 -14.20 4.02 22.62
C VAL A 348 -14.05 5.48 23.05
N TYR A 349 -15.17 6.17 23.07
CA TYR A 349 -15.28 7.59 23.38
C TYR A 349 -16.24 7.83 24.53
N ASP A 350 -15.86 8.72 25.43
CA ASP A 350 -16.72 9.33 26.42
C ASP A 350 -17.44 10.55 25.82
N VAL A 351 -18.70 10.76 26.21
CA VAL A 351 -19.45 11.96 25.81
C VAL A 351 -18.94 13.15 26.60
N ARG A 352 -18.49 14.19 25.89
CA ARG A 352 -18.07 15.48 26.48
C ARG A 352 -19.20 16.50 26.44
N GLU A 353 -19.88 16.60 25.30
CA GLU A 353 -21.05 17.47 25.10
C GLU A 353 -22.08 16.74 24.25
N SER A 354 -23.36 17.00 24.53
CA SER A 354 -24.49 16.43 23.81
C SER A 354 -25.62 17.45 23.77
N SER A 355 -26.16 17.66 22.58
CA SER A 355 -27.41 18.38 22.32
C SER A 355 -28.26 17.58 21.34
N VAL A 356 -29.41 18.12 20.93
CA VAL A 356 -30.26 17.47 19.92
C VAL A 356 -29.61 17.44 18.53
N ASP A 357 -28.66 18.33 18.25
CA ASP A 357 -28.04 18.50 16.93
C ASP A 357 -26.55 18.16 16.93
N THR A 358 -25.88 18.21 18.10
CA THR A 358 -24.43 18.10 18.21
C THR A 358 -24.03 17.06 19.25
N LEU A 359 -23.01 16.26 18.93
CA LEU A 359 -22.39 15.32 19.86
C LEU A 359 -20.87 15.50 19.82
N ILE A 360 -20.27 15.82 20.96
CA ILE A 360 -18.82 15.88 21.12
C ILE A 360 -18.38 14.70 21.97
N LEU A 361 -17.51 13.89 21.40
CA LEU A 361 -16.98 12.65 21.94
C LEU A 361 -15.47 12.81 22.18
N TYR A 362 -14.92 12.10 23.17
CA TYR A 362 -13.48 12.07 23.43
C TYR A 362 -12.99 10.68 23.84
N SER A 363 -11.96 10.19 23.18
CA SER A 363 -11.25 8.97 23.55
C SER A 363 -9.98 9.32 24.33
N GLU A 364 -9.95 9.06 25.64
CA GLU A 364 -8.80 9.35 26.50
C GLU A 364 -7.58 8.51 26.15
N GLU A 365 -7.79 7.23 25.82
CA GLU A 365 -6.71 6.29 25.46
C GLU A 365 -5.91 6.77 24.24
N HIS A 366 -6.60 7.42 23.29
CA HIS A 366 -6.01 7.83 22.02
C HIS A 366 -5.81 9.34 21.91
N GLY A 367 -6.36 10.13 22.84
CA GLY A 367 -6.28 11.58 22.81
C GLY A 367 -6.98 12.18 21.59
N VAL A 368 -8.21 11.74 21.28
CA VAL A 368 -8.93 12.17 20.06
C VAL A 368 -10.37 12.57 20.36
N TYR A 369 -10.86 13.62 19.71
CA TYR A 369 -12.25 14.05 19.72
C TYR A 369 -13.00 13.56 18.48
N ALA A 370 -14.30 13.33 18.61
CA ALA A 370 -15.18 13.26 17.46
C ALA A 370 -16.35 14.22 17.65
N GLU A 371 -16.61 15.06 16.66
CA GLU A 371 -17.73 15.99 16.63
C GLU A 371 -18.72 15.52 15.58
N VAL A 372 -19.98 15.37 15.98
CA VAL A 372 -21.07 15.00 15.11
C VAL A 372 -22.04 16.17 15.05
N ILE A 373 -22.34 16.67 13.85
CA ILE A 373 -23.31 17.75 13.64
C ILE A 373 -24.40 17.21 12.71
N LEU A 374 -25.57 16.93 13.26
CA LEU A 374 -26.70 16.32 12.53
C LEU A 374 -27.24 17.22 11.41
N PRO A 375 -27.50 18.52 11.60
CA PRO A 375 -28.00 19.36 10.50
C PRO A 375 -27.16 19.28 9.22
N ASP A 376 -25.84 19.13 9.38
CA ASP A 376 -24.88 19.07 8.27
C ASP A 376 -24.50 17.64 7.87
N ARG A 377 -25.06 16.62 8.53
CA ARG A 377 -24.64 15.21 8.42
C ARG A 377 -23.13 15.04 8.55
N TYR A 378 -22.51 15.83 9.42
CA TYR A 378 -21.08 15.96 9.55
C TYR A 378 -20.56 15.10 10.70
N LEU A 379 -19.43 14.44 10.47
CA LEU A 379 -18.59 13.83 11.48
C LEU A 379 -17.15 14.34 11.27
N GLY A 380 -16.67 15.17 12.19
CA GLY A 380 -15.27 15.52 12.32
C GLY A 380 -14.60 14.62 13.34
N ILE A 381 -13.39 14.14 13.07
CA ILE A 381 -12.54 13.50 14.07
C ILE A 381 -11.27 14.32 14.17
N PHE A 382 -10.83 14.61 15.39
CA PHE A 382 -9.74 15.53 15.69
C PHE A 382 -8.79 14.90 16.70
N SER A 383 -7.50 15.16 16.62
CA SER A 383 -6.59 14.93 17.74
C SER A 383 -6.81 15.96 18.85
N ALA A 384 -6.35 15.65 20.07
CA ALA A 384 -6.58 16.49 21.26
C ALA A 384 -5.95 17.89 21.17
N ASP A 385 -5.05 18.07 20.21
CA ASP A 385 -4.39 19.32 19.83
C ASP A 385 -5.22 20.19 18.85
N GLY A 386 -6.36 19.69 18.37
CA GLY A 386 -7.31 20.42 17.53
C GLY A 386 -7.12 20.27 16.02
N VAL A 387 -6.21 19.40 15.55
CA VAL A 387 -6.07 19.14 14.11
C VAL A 387 -7.27 18.34 13.64
N VAL A 388 -8.03 18.89 12.66
CA VAL A 388 -9.11 18.16 12.01
C VAL A 388 -8.53 17.02 11.19
N ASP A 389 -8.50 15.84 11.77
CA ASP A 389 -7.86 14.68 11.20
C ASP A 389 -8.69 14.11 10.04
N GLN A 390 -9.99 13.90 10.24
CA GLN A 390 -10.89 13.37 9.23
C GLN A 390 -12.25 14.06 9.25
N GLN A 391 -12.84 14.22 8.07
CA GLN A 391 -14.20 14.71 7.90
C GLN A 391 -14.99 13.68 7.10
N TYR A 392 -16.11 13.29 7.65
CA TYR A 392 -16.97 12.25 7.11
C TYR A 392 -18.40 12.73 7.04
N GLN A 393 -19.12 12.14 6.10
CA GLN A 393 -20.56 12.28 6.05
C GLN A 393 -21.25 11.09 6.71
N LEU A 394 -22.31 11.40 7.45
CA LEU A 394 -23.24 10.42 8.00
C LEU A 394 -24.14 9.88 6.88
N THR A 395 -24.06 8.58 6.60
CA THR A 395 -24.79 7.93 5.51
C THR A 395 -26.12 7.34 5.98
N THR A 396 -26.14 6.74 7.17
CA THR A 396 -27.36 6.22 7.80
C THR A 396 -27.31 6.46 9.31
N ALA A 397 -28.46 6.63 9.94
CA ALA A 397 -28.60 6.91 11.35
C ALA A 397 -29.72 6.05 11.94
N ARG A 398 -29.56 5.57 13.18
CA ARG A 398 -30.60 4.86 13.94
C ARG A 398 -30.83 5.52 15.29
N PRO A 399 -32.09 5.67 15.76
CA PRO A 399 -33.33 5.45 15.00
C PRO A 399 -33.37 6.30 13.73
N ASP A 400 -34.19 5.91 12.74
CA ASP A 400 -34.24 6.59 11.43
C ASP A 400 -34.44 8.10 11.63
N TYR A 401 -33.36 8.85 11.46
CA TYR A 401 -33.38 10.30 11.62
C TYR A 401 -33.90 10.88 10.32
N ALA A 402 -35.11 11.43 10.36
CA ALA A 402 -35.68 12.17 9.26
C ALA A 402 -34.89 13.48 9.12
N TRP A 403 -33.77 13.42 8.41
CA TRP A 403 -33.04 14.62 7.99
C TRP A 403 -34.06 15.55 7.36
N THR A 404 -34.36 16.69 8.01
CA THR A 404 -35.20 17.72 7.42
C THR A 404 -34.56 18.06 6.09
N THR A 405 -35.23 17.60 5.04
CA THR A 405 -34.72 17.46 3.69
C THR A 405 -33.95 18.72 3.26
N LEU A 406 -32.62 18.64 3.24
CA LEU A 406 -31.96 19.05 1.99
C LEU A 406 -32.71 18.29 0.89
N PRO A 407 -33.20 18.97 -0.16
CA PRO A 407 -34.00 18.33 -1.20
C PRO A 407 -33.37 17.00 -1.56
N ALA A 408 -34.18 15.95 -1.74
CA ALA A 408 -33.72 14.62 -2.12
C ALA A 408 -33.00 14.57 -3.48
N ASP A 409 -32.73 15.74 -4.07
CA ASP A 409 -32.02 15.97 -5.29
C ASP A 409 -30.51 15.93 -4.98
N PHE A 410 -30.00 14.70 -4.89
CA PHE A 410 -28.60 14.26 -5.03
C PHE A 410 -27.51 15.14 -4.38
N ILE A 411 -27.06 14.72 -3.20
CA ILE A 411 -25.80 15.16 -2.61
C ILE A 411 -24.61 14.55 -3.35
N ALA A 412 -23.48 15.26 -3.41
CA ALA A 412 -22.25 14.79 -4.08
C ALA A 412 -21.83 13.39 -3.60
N ALA A 413 -22.14 13.07 -2.34
CA ALA A 413 -21.98 11.76 -1.69
C ALA A 413 -22.34 10.54 -2.56
N ASP A 414 -23.47 10.60 -3.27
CA ASP A 414 -24.00 9.45 -4.01
C ASP A 414 -23.71 9.54 -5.51
N MET A 415 -23.27 10.70 -5.99
CA MET A 415 -23.08 10.97 -7.40
C MET A 415 -22.00 10.06 -8.01
N THR A 416 -22.33 9.42 -9.13
CA THR A 416 -21.38 8.64 -9.93
C THR A 416 -21.27 9.13 -11.37
N THR A 417 -22.14 10.07 -11.78
CA THR A 417 -22.05 10.76 -13.06
C THR A 417 -22.35 12.25 -12.95
N ALA A 418 -21.69 13.06 -13.77
CA ALA A 418 -22.02 14.46 -14.00
C ALA A 418 -21.88 14.78 -15.50
N ASP A 419 -23.00 15.05 -16.15
CA ASP A 419 -23.10 15.37 -17.57
C ASP A 419 -22.87 16.85 -17.80
N TYR A 420 -22.22 17.21 -18.90
CA TYR A 420 -22.04 18.60 -19.33
C TYR A 420 -22.12 18.69 -20.87
N ASP A 421 -22.21 19.90 -21.42
CA ASP A 421 -22.21 20.06 -22.89
C ASP A 421 -20.84 19.66 -23.47
N GLY A 422 -20.79 18.57 -24.23
CA GLY A 422 -19.55 18.01 -24.80
C GLY A 422 -18.96 16.81 -24.05
N GLY A 423 -19.62 16.26 -23.02
CA GLY A 423 -19.18 15.01 -22.40
C GLY A 423 -19.81 14.69 -21.03
N GLN A 424 -19.14 13.78 -20.30
CA GLN A 424 -19.60 13.26 -19.01
C GLN A 424 -18.42 12.92 -18.09
N PHE A 425 -18.48 13.35 -16.83
CA PHE A 425 -17.67 12.77 -15.75
C PHE A 425 -18.35 11.50 -15.26
N ARG A 426 -17.63 10.38 -15.20
CA ARG A 426 -18.18 9.07 -14.81
C ARG A 426 -17.25 8.34 -13.85
N MET A 427 -17.78 7.88 -12.73
CA MET A 427 -17.06 7.04 -11.77
C MET A 427 -16.91 5.61 -12.31
N LEU A 428 -15.67 5.11 -12.36
CA LEU A 428 -15.30 3.79 -12.84
C LEU A 428 -15.19 2.74 -11.71
N GLY A 429 -15.18 3.18 -10.45
CA GLY A 429 -14.98 2.36 -9.26
C GLY A 429 -13.75 2.79 -8.45
N SER A 430 -13.67 2.41 -7.17
CA SER A 430 -12.53 2.71 -6.28
C SER A 430 -12.06 4.18 -6.29
N ALA A 431 -13.00 5.13 -6.36
CA ALA A 431 -12.72 6.57 -6.47
C ALA A 431 -12.00 6.99 -7.78
N THR A 432 -11.95 6.14 -8.80
CA THR A 432 -11.51 6.52 -10.15
C THR A 432 -12.67 7.10 -10.94
N TRP A 433 -12.42 8.21 -11.61
CA TRP A 433 -13.34 8.90 -12.50
C TRP A 433 -12.74 9.01 -13.91
N ALA A 434 -13.59 9.07 -14.92
CA ALA A 434 -13.22 9.41 -16.28
C ALA A 434 -13.98 10.67 -16.72
N ASP A 435 -13.25 11.62 -17.28
CA ASP A 435 -13.80 12.72 -18.09
C ASP A 435 -13.91 12.21 -19.53
N VAL A 436 -15.11 11.80 -19.96
CA VAL A 436 -15.39 11.20 -21.28
C VAL A 436 -16.00 12.28 -22.17
N ARG A 437 -15.26 12.72 -23.19
CA ARG A 437 -15.70 13.76 -24.11
C ARG A 437 -16.40 13.18 -25.34
N ASP A 438 -17.27 13.97 -25.95
CA ASP A 438 -18.04 13.57 -27.14
C ASP A 438 -17.16 13.24 -28.35
N ASP A 439 -15.94 13.79 -28.40
CA ASP A 439 -14.94 13.46 -29.43
C ASP A 439 -14.24 12.10 -29.20
N GLY A 440 -14.61 11.39 -28.13
CA GLY A 440 -14.04 10.11 -27.74
C GLY A 440 -12.74 10.21 -26.93
N SER A 441 -12.24 11.42 -26.66
CA SER A 441 -11.10 11.60 -25.77
C SER A 441 -11.49 11.35 -24.31
N CYS A 442 -10.58 10.74 -23.56
CA CYS A 442 -10.78 10.43 -22.15
C CYS A 442 -9.61 10.92 -21.31
N SER A 443 -9.91 11.53 -20.15
CA SER A 443 -8.94 11.76 -19.09
C SER A 443 -9.33 10.99 -17.84
N PHE A 444 -8.35 10.34 -17.20
CA PHE A 444 -8.57 9.60 -15.97
C PHE A 444 -8.22 10.47 -14.77
N LEU A 445 -9.18 10.59 -13.87
CA LEU A 445 -9.10 11.38 -12.66
C LEU A 445 -9.28 10.44 -11.45
N ARG A 446 -8.72 10.82 -10.32
CA ARG A 446 -8.93 10.19 -9.03
C ARG A 446 -9.69 11.17 -8.16
N GLU A 447 -10.81 10.74 -7.61
CA GLU A 447 -11.50 11.46 -6.57
C GLU A 447 -10.61 11.54 -5.34
N TRP A 448 -10.44 12.77 -4.92
CA TRP A 448 -9.60 13.15 -3.81
C TRP A 448 -10.42 13.41 -2.56
N SER A 449 -11.41 14.28 -2.70
CA SER A 449 -12.36 14.60 -1.65
C SER A 449 -13.75 14.74 -2.25
N ARG A 450 -14.73 14.51 -1.41
CA ARG A 450 -16.14 14.62 -1.74
C ARG A 450 -16.83 15.08 -0.47
N ASP A 451 -17.56 16.19 -0.56
CA ASP A 451 -18.45 16.65 0.50
C ASP A 451 -19.90 16.69 0.01
N PHE A 452 -20.75 17.51 0.62
CA PHE A 452 -22.15 17.61 0.24
C PHE A 452 -22.39 18.51 -0.99
N ARG A 453 -21.46 19.40 -1.31
CA ARG A 453 -21.56 20.35 -2.43
C ARG A 453 -20.64 20.01 -3.57
N SER A 454 -19.45 19.47 -3.30
CA SER A 454 -18.46 19.28 -4.34
C SER A 454 -17.76 17.93 -4.34
N ILE A 455 -17.26 17.57 -5.51
CA ILE A 455 -16.30 16.48 -5.71
C ILE A 455 -15.03 17.08 -6.28
N ILE A 456 -13.91 16.85 -5.60
CA ILE A 456 -12.59 17.21 -6.08
C ILE A 456 -11.96 15.99 -6.75
N LEU A 457 -11.66 16.13 -8.04
CA LEU A 457 -11.03 15.12 -8.88
C LEU A 457 -9.65 15.61 -9.32
N LEU A 458 -8.69 14.70 -9.37
CA LEU A 458 -7.30 15.02 -9.67
C LEU A 458 -6.75 14.09 -10.73
N SER A 459 -6.04 14.60 -11.73
CA SER A 459 -5.57 13.76 -12.83
C SER A 459 -4.58 12.67 -12.36
N HIS A 460 -4.74 11.45 -12.89
CA HIS A 460 -4.05 10.26 -12.41
C HIS A 460 -2.65 10.03 -13.03
N ILE A 461 -2.16 10.89 -13.92
CA ILE A 461 -1.03 10.53 -14.81
C ILE A 461 0.30 11.20 -14.39
N GLY A 462 1.29 10.39 -14.00
CA GLY A 462 2.64 10.81 -13.61
C GLY A 462 3.54 11.30 -14.76
N GLY A 463 3.15 12.36 -15.46
CA GLY A 463 3.99 13.10 -16.39
C GLY A 463 4.32 14.50 -15.87
N GLU A 464 5.43 15.09 -16.33
CA GLU A 464 5.96 16.42 -15.93
C GLU A 464 5.03 17.63 -16.22
N ARG A 465 3.78 17.41 -16.64
CA ARG A 465 2.82 18.50 -16.87
C ARG A 465 1.94 18.67 -15.65
N SER A 466 1.61 19.93 -15.34
CA SER A 466 0.65 20.24 -14.29
C SER A 466 -0.64 19.45 -14.56
N LEU A 467 -1.06 18.71 -13.54
CA LEU A 467 -2.21 17.83 -13.63
C LEU A 467 -3.43 18.64 -13.20
N PRO A 468 -4.46 18.73 -14.06
CA PRO A 468 -5.60 19.56 -13.73
C PRO A 468 -6.34 18.99 -12.51
N ARG A 469 -6.70 19.87 -11.58
CA ARG A 469 -7.77 19.63 -10.62
C ARG A 469 -9.11 19.96 -11.26
N VAL A 470 -10.10 19.13 -11.02
CA VAL A 470 -11.50 19.40 -11.37
C VAL A 470 -12.32 19.46 -10.10
N GLU A 471 -13.02 20.57 -9.87
CA GLU A 471 -14.03 20.70 -8.83
C GLU A 471 -15.42 20.64 -9.46
N ILE A 472 -16.18 19.60 -9.15
CA ILE A 472 -17.58 19.47 -9.54
C ILE A 472 -18.42 20.03 -8.41
N ASP A 473 -18.90 21.27 -8.52
CA ASP A 473 -19.84 21.91 -7.60
C ASP A 473 -21.28 21.64 -8.06
N ILE A 474 -22.04 20.95 -7.21
CA ILE A 474 -23.41 20.49 -7.47
C ILE A 474 -24.42 21.60 -7.16
N GLN A 475 -24.09 22.51 -6.24
CA GLN A 475 -24.97 23.64 -5.92
C GLN A 475 -25.05 24.62 -7.08
N THR A 476 -23.91 24.90 -7.72
CA THR A 476 -23.85 25.76 -8.91
C THR A 476 -24.04 24.99 -10.21
N LEU A 477 -24.04 23.65 -10.16
CA LEU A 477 -24.03 22.75 -11.31
C LEU A 477 -22.89 23.09 -12.28
N THR A 478 -21.67 23.21 -11.76
CA THR A 478 -20.48 23.51 -12.57
C THR A 478 -19.34 22.54 -12.28
N ALA A 479 -18.59 22.16 -13.31
CA ALA A 479 -17.27 21.56 -13.16
C ALA A 479 -16.19 22.58 -13.54
N THR A 480 -15.39 23.01 -12.57
CA THR A 480 -14.30 23.97 -12.78
C THR A 480 -12.97 23.23 -12.85
N VAL A 481 -12.24 23.41 -13.93
CA VAL A 481 -10.92 22.83 -14.17
C VAL A 481 -9.86 23.87 -13.86
N TYR A 482 -8.87 23.51 -13.06
CA TYR A 482 -7.76 24.36 -12.63
C TYR A 482 -6.44 23.87 -13.24
N ASP A 483 -5.46 24.77 -13.40
CA ASP A 483 -4.13 24.45 -13.97
C ASP A 483 -3.11 23.92 -12.95
N GLY A 484 -3.50 23.82 -11.68
CA GLY A 484 -2.75 23.25 -10.56
C GLY A 484 -3.67 22.51 -9.59
N PHE A 485 -3.16 22.16 -8.41
CA PHE A 485 -3.93 21.39 -7.43
C PHE A 485 -4.55 22.27 -6.34
N GLY A 486 -3.92 23.40 -6.00
CA GLY A 486 -4.25 24.24 -4.85
C GLY A 486 -5.53 25.06 -5.02
N TYR A 487 -6.14 25.47 -3.90
CA TYR A 487 -7.34 26.31 -3.91
C TYR A 487 -7.19 27.61 -4.72
N ASN A 488 -5.96 28.12 -4.83
CA ASN A 488 -5.63 29.34 -5.55
C ASN A 488 -5.15 29.14 -7.00
N SER A 489 -5.15 27.91 -7.52
CA SER A 489 -4.76 27.65 -8.91
C SER A 489 -5.67 28.40 -9.89
N SER A 490 -5.16 28.73 -11.08
CA SER A 490 -5.93 29.50 -12.04
C SER A 490 -7.01 28.62 -12.67
N VAL A 491 -8.19 29.20 -12.88
CA VAL A 491 -9.27 28.53 -13.61
C VAL A 491 -8.90 28.45 -15.09
N VAL A 492 -8.81 27.23 -15.62
CA VAL A 492 -8.59 26.94 -17.04
C VAL A 492 -9.91 27.01 -17.80
N GLU A 493 -10.92 26.32 -17.28
CA GLU A 493 -12.26 26.27 -17.86
C GLU A 493 -13.31 25.99 -16.80
N THR A 494 -14.54 26.48 -17.03
CA THR A 494 -15.71 26.11 -16.24
C THR A 494 -16.74 25.52 -17.19
N ARG A 495 -17.18 24.29 -16.91
CA ARG A 495 -18.19 23.57 -17.68
C ARG A 495 -19.51 23.61 -16.92
N GLN A 496 -20.59 23.99 -17.60
CA GLN A 496 -21.93 23.93 -17.00
C GLN A 496 -22.42 22.48 -17.05
N LEU A 497 -22.77 21.93 -15.89
CA LEU A 497 -23.37 20.60 -15.79
C LEU A 497 -24.83 20.68 -16.27
N THR A 498 -25.22 19.71 -17.09
CA THR A 498 -26.58 19.56 -17.61
C THR A 498 -27.40 18.58 -16.77
N ALA A 499 -26.74 17.62 -16.12
CA ALA A 499 -27.34 16.67 -15.20
C ALA A 499 -26.29 16.09 -14.24
N THR A 500 -26.76 15.60 -13.09
CA THR A 500 -25.97 14.74 -12.18
C THR A 500 -26.77 13.46 -11.93
N GLY A 501 -26.08 12.35 -11.66
CA GLY A 501 -26.73 11.05 -11.57
C GLY A 501 -26.00 10.03 -10.71
N VAL A 502 -26.76 8.97 -10.38
CA VAL A 502 -26.27 7.75 -9.74
C VAL A 502 -26.48 6.60 -10.71
N GLU A 503 -25.49 6.36 -11.55
CA GLU A 503 -25.44 5.16 -12.36
C GLU A 503 -24.74 4.02 -11.59
N PRO A 504 -25.20 2.76 -11.75
CA PRO A 504 -24.43 1.62 -11.28
C PRO A 504 -23.00 1.70 -11.83
N VAL A 505 -22.03 1.40 -10.96
CA VAL A 505 -20.65 1.16 -11.38
C VAL A 505 -20.64 -0.19 -12.12
N GLY A 506 -21.12 -0.18 -13.36
CA GLY A 506 -21.29 -1.31 -14.26
C GLY A 506 -20.20 -1.38 -15.33
N ASP A 507 -20.28 -2.41 -16.18
CA ASP A 507 -19.23 -2.87 -17.08
C ASP A 507 -18.36 -1.76 -17.70
N ASN A 508 -17.05 -1.94 -17.50
CA ASN A 508 -15.94 -1.08 -17.82
C ASN A 508 -16.15 -0.18 -19.08
N PRO A 509 -16.61 1.08 -18.91
CA PRO A 509 -16.83 2.00 -20.02
C PRO A 509 -15.53 2.41 -20.71
N THR A 510 -14.35 1.93 -20.24
CA THR A 510 -13.11 2.07 -21.00
C THR A 510 -13.18 1.43 -22.40
N ALA A 511 -14.20 0.65 -22.74
CA ALA A 511 -14.41 0.22 -24.12
C ALA A 511 -14.47 1.41 -25.10
N SER A 512 -15.13 2.52 -24.75
CA SER A 512 -15.14 3.75 -25.57
C SER A 512 -13.81 4.51 -25.50
N CYS A 513 -13.14 4.51 -24.34
CA CYS A 513 -11.83 5.14 -24.20
C CYS A 513 -10.68 4.38 -24.89
N ARG A 514 -10.78 3.05 -25.01
CA ARG A 514 -9.74 2.18 -25.63
C ARG A 514 -9.77 2.24 -27.15
N SER A 515 -10.94 2.45 -27.77
CA SER A 515 -11.03 2.56 -29.23
C SER A 515 -10.27 3.77 -29.80
N ALA A 516 -10.12 4.84 -29.02
CA ALA A 516 -9.45 6.07 -29.46
C ALA A 516 -7.90 5.99 -29.39
N GLN A 517 -7.32 5.07 -28.62
CA GLN A 517 -5.86 4.91 -28.51
C GLN A 517 -5.28 3.93 -29.54
N GLY A 518 -6.12 3.19 -30.27
CA GLY A 518 -5.70 2.11 -31.17
C GLY A 518 -5.89 2.37 -32.67
N SER A 519 -6.25 3.58 -33.09
CA SER A 519 -6.51 3.95 -34.49
C SER A 519 -5.49 4.95 -35.04
#